data_AF-A0A519BEI0-F1
#
_entry.id   AF-A0A519BEI0-F1
#
_cell.length_a   1.000
_cell.length_b   1.000
_cell.length_c   1.000
_cell.angle_alpha   90.00
_cell.angle_beta   90.00
_cell.angle_gamma   90.00
#
_symmetry.space_group_name_H-M   'P 1'
#
loop_
_entity.id
_entity.type
_entity.pdbx_description
1 polymer ?
#
loop_
_entity_poly.entity_id
_entity_poly.type
_entity_poly.pdbx_seq_one_letter_code
_entity_poly.pdbx_strand_id
1 'polypeptide(L)'
;MRKTISNNYIDEEEKEIIESLKDLDLKSIKNDTKNINKLKNAGENYIKKQDKTITLRISSDDLEKIKIIASKNGLRYQTFIKSIIHKFLV
;
A
#
# COMPACT_ATOMS: atom_id res chain seq x y z
N MET A 1 6.29 33.08 7.81
CA MET A 1 7.09 32.93 6.57
C MET A 1 7.02 31.48 6.12
N ARG A 2 6.37 31.20 4.98
CA ARG A 2 6.32 29.85 4.38
C ARG A 2 7.65 29.59 3.68
N LYS A 3 8.32 28.50 4.05
CA LYS A 3 9.63 28.09 3.53
C LYS A 3 9.49 27.76 2.04
N THR A 4 10.24 28.46 1.20
CA THR A 4 10.35 28.24 -0.24
C THR A 4 10.78 26.79 -0.49
N ILE A 5 9.97 26.01 -1.20
CA ILE A 5 10.31 24.64 -1.59
C ILE A 5 11.34 24.74 -2.71
N SER A 6 12.54 24.26 -2.42
CA SER A 6 13.64 24.10 -3.36
C SER A 6 13.19 23.25 -4.54
N ASN A 7 13.27 23.80 -5.74
CA ASN A 7 12.73 23.23 -6.97
C ASN A 7 13.73 22.28 -7.65
N ASN A 8 14.20 21.26 -6.93
CA ASN A 8 15.05 20.21 -7.50
C ASN A 8 14.40 18.84 -7.23
N TYR A 9 14.07 18.14 -8.31
CA TYR A 9 13.72 16.72 -8.27
C TYR A 9 14.90 15.93 -7.67
N ILE A 10 14.61 14.99 -6.76
CA ILE A 10 15.64 14.18 -6.07
C ILE A 10 16.21 13.11 -7.02
N ASP A 11 15.38 12.58 -7.91
CA ASP A 11 15.74 11.65 -8.98
C ASP A 11 14.74 11.70 -10.17
N GLU A 12 15.01 10.96 -11.24
CA GLU A 12 14.12 10.91 -12.42
C GLU A 12 12.79 10.20 -12.12
N GLU A 13 12.74 9.28 -11.14
CA GLU A 13 11.49 8.65 -10.70
C GLU A 13 10.55 9.69 -10.05
N GLU A 14 11.08 10.51 -9.15
CA GLU A 14 10.31 11.57 -8.48
C GLU A 14 9.83 12.62 -9.47
N LYS A 15 10.66 12.95 -10.47
CA LYS A 15 10.28 13.87 -11.55
C LYS A 15 9.13 13.32 -12.39
N GLU A 16 9.18 12.06 -12.78
CA GLU A 16 8.11 11.42 -13.55
C GLU A 16 6.80 11.34 -12.74
N ILE A 17 6.88 11.07 -11.44
CA ILE A 17 5.73 11.08 -10.54
C ILE A 17 5.14 12.49 -10.41
N ILE A 18 5.97 13.53 -10.23
CA ILE A 18 5.48 14.90 -10.06
C ILE A 18 4.86 15.44 -11.34
N GLU A 19 5.46 15.18 -12.50
CA GLU A 19 4.91 15.61 -13.79
C GLU A 19 3.60 14.88 -14.12
N SER A 20 3.53 13.56 -13.90
CA SER A 20 2.28 12.80 -14.12
C SER A 20 1.13 13.22 -13.20
N LEU A 21 1.42 13.77 -12.02
CA LEU A 21 0.42 14.32 -11.11
C LEU A 21 -0.08 15.73 -11.51
N LYS A 22 0.71 16.51 -12.28
CA LYS A 22 0.31 17.85 -12.73
C LYS A 22 -0.80 17.80 -13.80
N ASP A 23 -0.77 16.77 -14.65
CA ASP A 23 -1.76 16.57 -15.71
C ASP A 23 -3.02 15.81 -15.24
N LEU A 24 -3.08 15.44 -13.95
CA LEU A 24 -4.21 14.71 -13.40
C LEU A 24 -5.43 15.63 -13.22
N ASP A 25 -6.47 15.46 -14.04
CA ASP A 25 -7.71 16.22 -13.90
C ASP A 25 -8.56 15.73 -12.70
N LEU A 26 -8.29 16.33 -11.54
CA LEU A 26 -8.96 16.04 -10.26
C LEU A 26 -10.49 16.22 -10.30
N LYS A 27 -11.03 16.95 -11.28
CA LYS A 27 -12.48 17.13 -11.45
C LYS A 27 -13.16 15.86 -11.99
N SER A 28 -12.49 15.11 -12.86
CA SER A 28 -13.01 13.85 -13.41
C SER A 28 -13.10 12.77 -12.33
N ILE A 29 -12.09 12.69 -11.45
CA ILE A 29 -12.02 11.73 -10.33
C ILE A 29 -13.14 11.97 -9.30
N LYS A 30 -13.52 13.23 -9.06
CA LYS A 30 -14.61 13.58 -8.12
C LYS A 30 -15.99 13.08 -8.56
N ASN A 31 -16.23 12.94 -9.86
CA ASN A 31 -17.51 12.46 -10.39
C ASN A 31 -17.57 10.93 -10.56
N ASP A 32 -16.48 10.20 -10.30
CA ASP A 32 -16.44 8.75 -10.35
C ASP A 32 -16.98 8.12 -9.05
N THR A 33 -18.25 8.42 -8.78
CA THR A 33 -19.01 7.87 -7.64
C THR A 33 -18.99 6.34 -7.61
N LYS A 34 -18.84 5.68 -8.75
CA LYS A 34 -18.74 4.23 -8.88
C LYS A 34 -17.42 3.71 -8.30
N ASN A 35 -16.28 4.28 -8.68
CA ASN A 35 -14.99 3.87 -8.11
C ASN A 35 -14.86 4.27 -6.65
N ILE A 36 -15.37 5.44 -6.25
CA ILE A 36 -15.39 5.86 -4.84
C ILE A 36 -16.17 4.84 -3.99
N ASN A 37 -17.36 4.43 -4.43
CA ASN A 37 -18.15 3.41 -3.72
C ASN A 37 -17.47 2.04 -3.73
N LYS A 38 -16.82 1.64 -4.82
CA LYS A 38 -16.06 0.38 -4.90
C LYS A 38 -14.90 0.37 -3.90
N LEU A 39 -14.12 1.46 -3.84
CA LEU A 39 -13.01 1.61 -2.91
C LEU A 39 -13.49 1.67 -1.45
N LYS A 40 -14.59 2.39 -1.19
CA LYS A 40 -15.23 2.43 0.14
C LYS A 40 -15.68 1.04 0.59
N ASN A 41 -16.39 0.31 -0.27
CA ASN A 41 -16.82 -1.06 0.01
C ASN A 41 -15.62 -2.00 0.22
N ALA A 42 -14.55 -1.84 -0.56
CA ALA A 42 -13.32 -2.61 -0.36
C ALA A 42 -12.68 -2.34 1.01
N GLY A 43 -12.63 -1.07 1.43
CA GLY A 43 -12.15 -0.66 2.75
C GLY A 43 -12.99 -1.22 3.89
N GLU A 44 -14.32 -1.08 3.81
CA GLU A 44 -15.25 -1.64 4.80
C GLU A 44 -15.14 -3.16 4.92
N ASN A 45 -15.03 -3.86 3.78
CA ASN A 45 -14.85 -5.30 3.74
C ASN A 45 -13.49 -5.74 4.32
N TYR A 46 -12.43 -4.95 4.13
CA TYR A 46 -11.11 -5.26 4.69
C TYR A 46 -11.09 -5.15 6.23
N ILE A 47 -11.85 -4.21 6.80
CA ILE A 47 -11.98 -4.06 8.25
C ILE A 47 -12.81 -5.21 8.82
N LYS A 48 -13.93 -5.56 8.19
CA LYS A 48 -14.81 -6.65 8.65
C LYS A 48 -14.15 -8.04 8.62
N LYS A 49 -13.19 -8.27 7.71
CA LYS A 49 -12.48 -9.56 7.53
C LYS A 49 -11.32 -9.80 8.52
N GLN A 50 -11.07 -8.90 9.47
CA GLN A 50 -9.97 -9.00 10.44
C GLN A 50 -10.44 -9.45 11.82
N ASP A 51 -11.48 -10.27 11.86
CA ASP A 51 -12.15 -10.72 13.08
C ASP A 51 -11.44 -11.90 13.77
N LYS A 52 -10.51 -12.58 13.10
CA LYS A 52 -9.88 -13.81 13.63
C LYS A 52 -8.36 -13.72 13.66
N THR A 53 -7.79 -14.19 14.78
CA THR A 53 -6.35 -14.34 14.99
C THR A 53 -5.92 -15.79 14.79
N ILE A 54 -4.69 -16.00 14.33
CA ILE A 54 -4.09 -17.32 14.13
C ILE A 54 -2.72 -17.32 14.81
N THR A 55 -2.45 -18.34 15.62
CA THR A 55 -1.12 -18.60 16.18
C THR A 55 -0.38 -19.57 15.26
N LEU A 56 0.79 -19.16 14.76
CA LEU A 56 1.63 -19.97 13.88
C LEU A 56 3.01 -20.21 14.51
N ARG A 57 3.48 -21.46 14.50
CA ARG A 57 4.88 -21.78 14.82
C ARG A 57 5.68 -21.82 13.51
N ILE A 58 6.80 -21.12 13.51
CA ILE A 58 7.75 -21.07 12.39
C ILE A 58 9.17 -21.20 12.94
N SER A 59 10.10 -21.67 12.11
CA SER A 59 11.51 -21.69 12.46
C SER A 59 12.06 -20.26 12.60
N SER A 60 13.14 -20.11 13.37
CA SER A 60 13.81 -18.80 13.53
C SER A 60 14.35 -18.30 12.18
N ASP A 61 14.96 -19.19 11.40
CA ASP A 61 15.57 -18.87 10.11
C ASP A 61 14.52 -18.39 9.09
N ASP A 62 13.33 -19.00 9.08
CA ASP A 62 12.26 -18.58 8.17
C ASP A 62 11.65 -17.24 8.59
N LEU A 63 11.52 -16.99 9.89
CA LEU A 63 11.06 -15.68 10.39
C LEU A 63 12.00 -14.55 9.95
N GLU A 64 13.31 -14.79 9.97
CA GLU A 64 14.30 -13.80 9.54
C GLU A 64 14.21 -13.54 8.03
N LYS A 65 14.13 -14.59 7.21
CA LYS A 65 13.92 -14.46 5.76
C LYS A 65 12.65 -13.69 5.43
N ILE A 66 11.55 -13.99 6.13
CA ILE A 66 10.28 -13.28 5.95
C ILE A 66 10.42 -11.79 6.28
N LYS A 67 11.12 -11.44 7.36
CA LYS A 67 11.38 -10.03 7.72
C LYS A 67 12.19 -9.31 6.64
N ILE A 68 13.22 -9.95 6.10
CA ILE A 68 14.05 -9.38 5.02
C ILE A 68 13.18 -9.12 3.78
N ILE A 69 12.39 -10.11 3.35
CA ILE A 69 11.52 -9.96 2.16
C ILE A 69 10.45 -8.89 2.41
N ALA A 70 9.83 -8.87 3.59
CA ALA A 70 8.83 -7.86 3.93
C ALA A 70 9.43 -6.45 3.93
N SER A 71 10.63 -6.28 4.49
CA SER A 71 11.35 -5.00 4.50
C SER A 71 11.69 -4.51 3.09
N LYS A 72 12.10 -5.42 2.19
CA LYS A 72 12.32 -5.08 0.77
C LYS A 72 11.06 -4.58 0.06
N ASN A 73 9.88 -5.07 0.47
CA ASN A 73 8.60 -4.63 -0.04
C ASN A 73 8.03 -3.42 0.71
N GLY A 74 8.74 -2.87 1.71
CA GLY A 74 8.24 -1.78 2.55
C GLY A 74 7.04 -2.17 3.43
N LEU A 75 6.83 -3.46 3.67
CA LEU A 75 5.70 -4.00 4.44
C LEU A 75 6.14 -4.53 5.80
N ARG A 76 5.26 -4.46 6.80
CA ARG A 76 5.44 -5.20 8.06
C ARG A 76 5.39 -6.70 7.77
N TYR A 77 6.22 -7.49 8.45
CA TYR A 77 6.27 -8.95 8.26
C TYR A 77 4.89 -9.63 8.45
N GLN A 78 4.07 -9.15 9.40
CA GLN A 78 2.71 -9.64 9.61
C GLN A 78 1.80 -9.38 8.40
N THR A 79 1.89 -8.19 7.82
CA THR A 79 1.13 -7.79 6.63
C THR A 79 1.57 -8.61 5.42
N PHE A 80 2.87 -8.87 5.30
CA PHE A 80 3.41 -9.71 4.23
C PHE A 80 2.94 -11.16 4.34
N ILE A 81 2.98 -11.76 5.54
CA ILE A 81 2.43 -13.11 5.78
C ILE A 81 0.95 -13.15 5.41
N LYS A 82 0.17 -12.16 5.83
CA LYS A 82 -1.25 -12.04 5.50
C LYS A 82 -1.49 -11.95 3.98
N SER A 83 -0.66 -11.20 3.27
CA SER A 83 -0.73 -11.06 1.80
C SER A 83 -0.45 -12.39 1.11
N ILE A 84 0.55 -13.15 1.56
CA ILE A 84 0.85 -14.49 1.05
C ILE A 84 -0.36 -15.42 1.23
N ILE A 85 -0.92 -15.49 2.44
CA ILE A 85 -2.08 -16.34 2.72
C ILE A 85 -3.25 -15.98 1.81
N HIS A 86 -3.50 -14.67 1.61
CA HIS A 86 -4.58 -14.22 0.74
C HIS A 86 -4.36 -14.64 -0.73
N LYS A 87 -3.12 -14.52 -1.25
CA LYS A 87 -2.75 -14.89 -2.62
C LYS A 87 -2.94 -16.40 -2.92
N PHE A 88 -2.85 -17.26 -1.91
CA PHE A 88 -3.01 -18.71 -2.09
C PHE A 88 -4.45 -19.20 -1.88
N LEU A 89 -5.30 -18.41 -1.21
CA LEU A 89 -6.70 -18.78 -0.93
C LEU A 89 -7.70 -18.14 -1.90
N VAL A 90 -7.32 -17.05 -2.57
CA VAL A 90 -8.13 -16.27 -3.52
C VAL A 90 -7.35 -16.08 -4.81
#